data_AF-A0A944D4Z2-F1
#
_entry.id   AF-A0A944D4Z2-F1
#
_cell.length_a   1.000
_cell.length_b   1.000
_cell.length_c   1.000
_cell.angle_alpha   90.00
_cell.angle_beta   90.00
_cell.angle_gamma   90.00
#
_symmetry.space_group_name_H-M   'P 1'
#
loop_
_entity.id
_entity.type
_entity.pdbx_description
1 polymer ?
#
loop_
_entity_poly.entity_id
_entity_poly.type
_entity_poly.pdbx_seq_one_letter_code
_entity_poly.pdbx_strand_id
1 'polypeptide(L)'
;MCIRDSTLVLGCTHYPYLKPILKEILPPHVLVLDAAAAVAKQTQSLLKQHHLLAPLTHKPTHSFYTNKETAILRRFVPGYLKEQVYFSTDF
;
A
#
# COMPACT_ATOMS: atom_id res chain seq x y z
N MET A 1 -15.70 0.58 4.52
CA MET A 1 -15.40 1.19 5.83
C MET A 1 -16.26 0.47 6.88
N CYS A 2 -15.69 -0.04 7.97
CA CYS A 2 -16.45 -0.77 9.02
C CYS A 2 -15.93 -0.35 10.40
N ILE A 3 -16.84 -0.10 11.34
CA ILE A 3 -16.53 0.20 12.75
C ILE A 3 -16.93 -1.02 13.58
N ARG A 4 -15.97 -1.57 14.33
CA ARG A 4 -16.20 -2.57 15.38
C ARG A 4 -15.40 -2.16 16.61
N ASP A 5 -16.03 -2.19 17.77
CA ASP A 5 -15.37 -2.02 19.08
C ASP A 5 -14.40 -0.83 19.11
N SER A 6 -14.89 0.36 18.74
CA SER A 6 -14.11 1.60 18.71
C SER A 6 -12.91 1.61 17.74
N THR A 7 -12.89 0.71 16.76
CA THR A 7 -11.84 0.65 15.73
C THR A 7 -12.43 0.80 14.34
N LEU A 8 -11.84 1.70 13.56
CA LEU A 8 -12.15 1.92 12.15
C LEU A 8 -11.02 1.35 11.29
N VAL A 9 -11.33 0.36 10.46
CA VAL A 9 -10.37 -0.21 9.50
C VAL A 9 -10.54 0.43 8.12
N LEU A 10 -9.45 0.98 7.60
CA LEU A 10 -9.37 1.51 6.24
C LEU A 10 -9.12 0.37 5.24
N GLY A 11 -10.20 -0.30 4.85
CA GLY A 11 -10.15 -1.48 3.96
C GLY A 11 -10.04 -1.18 2.46
N CYS A 12 -9.84 0.07 2.05
CA CYS A 12 -9.60 0.45 0.66
C CYS A 12 -8.30 1.22 0.56
N THR A 13 -7.54 0.98 -0.51
CA THR A 13 -6.24 1.62 -0.77
C THR A 13 -6.30 3.15 -0.83
N HIS A 14 -7.47 3.75 -1.04
CA HIS A 14 -7.65 5.21 -1.15
C HIS A 14 -8.01 5.88 0.19
N TYR A 15 -8.49 5.16 1.19
CA TYR A 15 -8.95 5.78 2.43
C TYR A 15 -7.86 6.30 3.37
N PRO A 16 -6.58 5.88 3.29
CA PRO A 16 -5.52 6.53 4.06
C PRO A 16 -5.41 8.04 3.83
N TYR A 17 -5.78 8.55 2.65
CA TYR A 17 -5.80 10.00 2.36
C TYR A 17 -6.87 10.76 3.17
N LEU A 18 -7.91 10.07 3.64
CA LEU A 18 -8.98 10.65 4.44
C LEU A 18 -8.66 10.67 5.94
N LYS A 19 -7.53 10.06 6.38
CA LYS A 19 -7.14 9.99 7.79
C LYS A 19 -7.19 11.35 8.52
N PRO A 20 -6.70 12.48 7.95
CA PRO A 20 -6.76 13.77 8.64
C PRO A 20 -8.20 14.19 8.94
N ILE A 21 -9.07 14.12 7.94
CA ILE A 21 -10.50 14.48 8.06
C ILE A 21 -11.22 13.52 9.00
N LEU A 22 -10.92 12.21 8.93
CA LEU A 22 -11.51 11.22 9.82
C LEU A 22 -11.14 11.46 11.29
N LYS A 23 -9.94 11.99 11.58
CA LYS A 23 -9.55 12.36 12.96
C LYS A 23 -10.35 13.55 13.50
N GLU A 24 -10.83 14.43 12.65
CA GLU A 24 -11.64 15.59 13.05
C GLU A 24 -13.09 15.20 13.34
N ILE A 25 -13.62 14.22 12.59
CA ILE A 25 -15.04 13.84 12.65
C ILE A 25 -15.28 12.69 13.65
N LEU A 26 -14.29 11.82 13.85
CA LEU A 26 -14.44 10.66 14.74
C LEU A 26 -14.17 11.02 16.20
N PRO A 27 -14.89 10.39 17.15
CA PRO A 27 -14.57 10.52 18.57
C PRO A 27 -13.12 10.12 18.89
N PRO A 28 -12.45 10.74 19.88
CA PRO A 28 -11.04 10.49 20.21
C PRO A 28 -10.70 9.04 20.56
N HIS A 29 -11.69 8.27 21.01
CA HIS A 29 -11.53 6.86 21.37
C HIS A 29 -11.52 5.93 20.14
N VAL A 30 -11.82 6.45 18.94
CA VAL A 30 -11.85 5.63 17.72
C VAL A 30 -10.45 5.47 17.14
N LEU A 31 -9.96 4.23 17.14
CA LEU A 31 -8.67 3.87 16.55
C LEU A 31 -8.81 3.70 15.03
N VAL A 32 -8.08 4.51 14.25
CA VAL A 32 -8.06 4.38 12.79
C VAL A 32 -6.87 3.51 12.35
N LEU A 33 -7.16 2.31 11.85
CA LEU A 33 -6.16 1.34 11.39
C LEU A 33 -6.04 1.30 9.87
N ASP A 34 -4.80 1.24 9.40
CA ASP A 34 -4.44 1.05 8.00
C ASP A 34 -4.20 -0.42 7.70
N ALA A 35 -4.94 -0.98 6.75
CA ALA A 35 -4.78 -2.37 6.34
C ALA A 35 -3.43 -2.63 5.65
N ALA A 36 -2.82 -1.62 5.01
CA ALA A 36 -1.59 -1.82 4.22
C ALA A 36 -0.43 -2.38 5.05
N ALA A 37 -0.24 -1.88 6.28
CA ALA A 37 0.81 -2.36 7.17
C ALA A 37 0.57 -3.80 7.65
N ALA A 38 -0.69 -4.16 7.91
CA ALA A 38 -1.06 -5.52 8.30
C ALA A 38 -0.81 -6.51 7.15
N VAL A 39 -1.18 -6.13 5.92
CA VAL A 39 -0.93 -6.93 4.72
C VAL A 39 0.57 -7.13 4.50
N ALA A 40 1.39 -6.08 4.61
CA ALA A 40 2.85 -6.20 4.46
C ALA A 40 3.49 -7.17 5.47
N LYS A 41 3.08 -7.12 6.74
CA LYS A 41 3.54 -8.07 7.78
C LYS A 41 3.11 -9.50 7.46
N GLN A 42 1.88 -9.69 7.01
CA GLN A 42 1.39 -11.02 6.64
C GLN A 42 2.18 -11.58 5.45
N THR A 43 2.45 -10.77 4.42
CA THR A 43 3.30 -11.16 3.29
C THR A 43 4.69 -11.60 3.75
N GLN A 44 5.33 -10.84 4.65
CA GLN A 44 6.62 -11.23 5.22
C GLN A 44 6.56 -12.56 5.98
N SER A 45 5.51 -12.76 6.79
CA SER A 45 5.30 -14.00 7.55
C SER A 45 5.20 -15.20 6.61
N LEU A 46 4.41 -15.08 5.55
CA LEU A 46 4.26 -16.13 4.53
C LEU A 46 5.58 -16.40 3.81
N LEU A 47 6.30 -15.37 3.35
CA LEU A 47 7.60 -15.54 2.70
C LEU A 47 8.62 -16.25 3.62
N LYS A 48 8.61 -15.93 4.92
CA LYS A 48 9.46 -16.60 5.91
C LYS A 48 9.08 -18.08 6.07
N GLN A 49 7.79 -18.38 6.21
CA GLN A 49 7.27 -19.75 6.34
C GLN A 49 7.66 -20.62 5.14
N HIS A 50 7.65 -20.04 3.94
CA HIS A 50 7.97 -20.74 2.70
C HIS A 50 9.46 -20.65 2.31
N HIS A 51 10.33 -20.08 3.16
CA HIS A 51 11.76 -19.90 2.88
C HIS A 51 12.05 -19.09 1.59
N LEU A 52 11.20 -18.11 1.28
CA LEU A 52 11.26 -17.25 0.08
C LEU A 52 11.76 -15.83 0.39
N LEU A 53 12.36 -15.59 1.56
CA LEU A 53 12.92 -14.29 1.89
C LEU A 53 14.13 -13.99 1.00
N ALA A 54 14.16 -12.80 0.41
CA ALA A 54 15.33 -12.32 -0.29
C ALA A 54 16.52 -12.19 0.70
N PRO A 55 17.77 -12.44 0.25
CA PRO A 55 18.96 -12.22 1.06
C PRO A 55 19.06 -10.75 1.52
N LEU A 56 19.64 -10.52 2.69
CA LEU A 56 19.85 -9.16 3.21
C LEU A 56 20.78 -8.29 2.33
N THR A 57 21.58 -8.94 1.48
CA THR A 57 22.46 -8.28 0.50
C THR A 57 21.76 -7.91 -0.80
N HIS A 58 20.51 -8.35 -0.99
CA HIS A 58 19.75 -8.08 -2.20
C HIS A 58 19.35 -6.61 -2.27
N LYS A 59 19.71 -5.95 -3.37
CA LYS A 59 19.21 -4.60 -3.69
C LYS A 59 17.87 -4.74 -4.44
N PRO A 60 16.74 -4.33 -3.85
CA PRO A 60 15.45 -4.48 -4.50
C PRO A 60 15.35 -3.56 -5.73
N THR A 61 14.74 -4.07 -6.79
CA THR A 61 14.31 -3.31 -7.97
C THR A 61 12.79 -3.26 -8.00
N HIS A 62 12.22 -2.08 -8.27
CA HIS A 62 10.77 -1.86 -8.19
C HIS A 62 10.22 -1.38 -9.53
N SER A 63 9.72 -2.32 -10.34
CA SER A 63 9.05 -2.00 -11.60
C SER A 63 7.55 -1.79 -11.41
N PHE A 64 7.00 -0.77 -12.06
CA PHE A 64 5.59 -0.41 -12.04
C PHE A 64 4.99 -0.52 -13.43
N TYR A 65 3.82 -1.13 -13.53
CA TYR A 65 3.10 -1.35 -14.79
C TYR A 65 1.70 -0.76 -14.70
N THR A 66 1.21 -0.19 -15.80
CA THR A 66 -0.17 0.30 -15.91
C THR A 66 -0.72 0.03 -17.31
N ASN A 67 -2.02 -0.25 -17.39
CA ASN A 67 -2.75 -0.35 -18.65
C ASN A 67 -3.38 1.00 -19.08
N LYS A 68 -3.01 2.09 -18.39
CA LYS A 68 -3.43 3.47 -18.68
C LYS A 68 -2.20 4.38 -18.84
N GLU A 69 -2.44 5.68 -18.91
CA GLU A 69 -1.39 6.69 -19.05
C GLU A 69 -0.30 6.57 -17.98
N THR A 70 0.92 6.24 -18.42
CA THR A 70 2.10 6.15 -17.54
C THR A 70 2.44 7.48 -16.89
N ALA A 71 2.06 8.60 -17.51
CA ALA A 71 2.22 9.94 -16.96
C ALA A 71 1.48 10.12 -15.62
N ILE A 72 0.28 9.56 -15.49
CA ILE A 72 -0.49 9.64 -14.24
C ILE A 72 0.22 8.83 -13.16
N LEU A 73 0.60 7.58 -13.46
CA LEU A 73 1.27 6.71 -12.48
C LEU A 73 2.58 7.34 -12.00
N ARG A 74 3.38 7.94 -12.90
CA ARG A 74 4.63 8.65 -12.56
C ARG A 74 4.43 9.75 -11.50
N ARG A 75 3.26 10.40 -11.46
CA ARG A 75 2.95 11.41 -10.43
C ARG A 75 2.74 10.80 -9.04
N PHE A 76 2.31 9.54 -8.97
CA PHE A 76 2.10 8.83 -7.69
C PHE A 76 3.38 8.15 -7.17
N VAL A 77 4.39 7.91 -8.02
CA VAL A 77 5.65 7.26 -7.64
C VAL A 77 6.90 8.10 -7.99
N PRO A 78 7.01 9.36 -7.51
CA PRO A 78 8.03 10.30 -7.97
C PRO A 78 9.48 9.85 -7.67
N GLY A 79 9.69 9.00 -6.66
CA GLY A 79 11.01 8.45 -6.30
C GLY A 79 11.50 7.30 -7.19
N TYR A 80 10.63 6.78 -8.07
CA TYR A 80 10.94 5.67 -8.97
C TYR A 80 10.96 6.22 -10.40
N LEU A 81 12.15 6.66 -10.82
CA LEU A 81 12.38 7.41 -12.07
C LEU A 81 11.94 6.66 -13.33
N LYS A 82 11.78 7.43 -14.43
CA LYS A 82 11.18 7.11 -15.74
C LYS A 82 11.40 5.70 -16.30
N GLU A 83 12.50 5.05 -15.95
CA GLU A 83 12.90 3.73 -16.43
C GLU A 83 12.19 2.58 -15.69
N GLN A 84 11.45 2.84 -14.62
CA GLN A 84 10.76 1.80 -13.84
C GLN A 84 9.24 1.87 -13.99
N VAL A 85 8.70 2.66 -14.92
CA VAL A 85 7.25 2.79 -15.15
C VAL A 85 6.90 2.51 -16.62
N TYR A 86 6.21 1.40 -16.84
CA TYR A 86 5.90 0.85 -18.16
C TYR A 86 4.39 0.78 -18.41
N PHE A 87 4.01 0.91 -19.69
CA PHE A 87 2.68 0.54 -20.14
C PHE A 87 2.66 -0.96 -20.46
N SER A 88 1.65 -1.70 -20.01
CA SER A 88 1.47 -3.12 -20.35
C SER A 88 -0.01 -3.45 -20.52
N THR A 89 -0.30 -4.30 -21.52
CA THR A 89 -1.63 -4.86 -21.81
C THR A 89 -1.74 -6.33 -21.41
N ASP A 90 -0.72 -6.89 -20.75
CA ASP A 90 -0.59 -8.34 -20.48
C ASP A 90 -1.29 -8.80 -19.18
N PHE A 91 -2.41 -8.17 -18.84
CA PHE A 91 -3.18 -8.44 -17.61
C PHE A 91 -4.39 -9.35 -17.87
#